data_AF-A0A4R1RJM7-F1
#
_entry.id   AF-A0A4R1RJM7-F1
#
_cell.length_a   1.000
_cell.length_b   1.000
_cell.length_c   1.000
_cell.angle_alpha   90.00
_cell.angle_beta   90.00
_cell.angle_gamma   90.00
#
_symmetry.space_group_name_H-M   'P 1'
#
loop_
_entity.id
_entity.type
_entity.pdbx_description
1 polymer ?
#
loop_
_entity_poly.entity_id
_entity_poly.type
_entity_poly.pdbx_seq_one_letter_code
_entity_poly.pdbx_strand_id
1 'polypeptide(L)'
;MKPENTENFLRKFDYNYQRNNDKIIINMEFSQQLLIDFSNPEKPIIINKLVGWNCLTGIINTSIKNAFLINSIVILALSFIIYFNNHKIALYAFMGLVIWSLLWTSFYITKYEKLKSFLLNVSN
;
A
#
# COMPACT_ATOMS: atom_id res chain seq x y z
N MET A 1 -9.35 0.42 20.41
CA MET A 1 -10.06 0.67 19.13
C MET A 1 -11.28 -0.23 19.02
N LYS A 2 -12.48 0.34 18.83
CA LYS A 2 -13.74 -0.41 18.71
C LYS A 2 -14.26 -0.38 17.26
N PRO A 3 -14.91 -1.47 16.78
CA PRO A 3 -15.47 -1.52 15.43
C PRO A 3 -16.48 -0.39 15.15
N GLU A 4 -17.38 -0.11 16.10
CA GLU A 4 -18.44 0.89 15.89
C GLU A 4 -17.88 2.31 15.75
N ASN A 5 -16.91 2.68 16.60
CA ASN A 5 -16.24 3.98 16.52
C ASN A 5 -15.49 4.14 15.19
N THR A 6 -14.89 3.06 14.72
CA THR A 6 -14.16 3.03 13.45
C THR A 6 -15.11 3.25 12.28
N GLU A 7 -16.26 2.57 12.24
CA GLU A 7 -17.26 2.75 11.19
C GLU A 7 -17.87 4.15 11.20
N ASN A 8 -18.19 4.68 12.39
CA ASN A 8 -18.70 6.05 12.53
C ASN A 8 -17.72 7.08 11.97
N PHE A 9 -16.42 6.90 12.23
CA PHE A 9 -15.38 7.73 11.62
C PHE A 9 -15.37 7.61 10.09
N LEU A 10 -15.31 6.38 9.57
CA LEU A 10 -15.23 6.14 8.13
C LEU A 10 -16.42 6.72 7.39
N ARG A 11 -17.63 6.54 7.92
CA ARG A 11 -18.86 7.12 7.39
C ARG A 11 -18.88 8.65 7.46
N LYS A 12 -18.39 9.24 8.56
CA LYS A 12 -18.33 10.71 8.73
C LYS A 12 -17.44 11.37 7.67
N PHE A 13 -16.39 10.70 7.24
CA PHE A 13 -15.44 11.20 6.24
C PHE A 13 -15.61 10.57 4.86
N ASP A 14 -16.75 9.91 4.61
CA ASP A 14 -17.14 9.32 3.33
C ASP A 14 -16.08 8.35 2.73
N TYR A 15 -15.43 7.57 3.60
CA TYR A 15 -14.52 6.51 3.15
C TYR A 15 -15.31 5.35 2.54
N ASN A 16 -14.81 4.81 1.43
CA ASN A 16 -15.30 3.55 0.88
C ASN A 16 -14.77 2.38 1.73
N TYR A 17 -15.66 1.69 2.46
CA TYR A 17 -15.28 0.53 3.27
C TYR A 17 -16.32 -0.59 3.19
N GLN A 18 -15.87 -1.80 3.53
CA GLN A 18 -16.69 -2.99 3.64
C GLN A 18 -16.45 -3.62 5.02
N ARG A 19 -17.54 -3.96 5.72
CA ARG A 19 -17.48 -4.75 6.95
C ARG A 19 -17.72 -6.22 6.63
N ASN A 20 -16.86 -7.10 7.13
CA ASN A 20 -17.03 -8.54 7.08
C ASN A 20 -16.76 -9.13 8.46
N ASN A 21 -17.82 -9.31 9.26
CA ASN A 21 -17.77 -9.73 10.66
C ASN A 21 -16.80 -8.88 11.49
N ASP A 22 -15.67 -9.47 11.89
CA ASP A 22 -14.61 -8.85 12.70
C ASP A 22 -13.59 -8.08 11.86
N LYS A 23 -13.82 -7.89 10.57
CA LYS A 23 -12.88 -7.22 9.66
C LYS A 23 -13.52 -6.02 9.01
N ILE A 24 -12.77 -4.92 8.95
CA ILE A 24 -13.12 -3.74 8.15
C ILE A 24 -12.07 -3.59 7.06
N ILE A 25 -12.51 -3.55 5.81
CA ILE A 25 -11.66 -3.34 4.64
C ILE A 25 -11.97 -1.94 4.11
N ILE A 26 -10.99 -1.05 4.19
CA ILE A 26 -11.08 0.31 3.66
C ILE A 26 -10.42 0.31 2.28
N ASN A 27 -11.21 0.65 1.26
CA ASN A 27 -10.74 0.82 -0.10
C ASN A 27 -10.25 2.26 -0.28
N MET A 28 -8.96 2.40 -0.54
CA MET A 28 -8.34 3.68 -0.86
C MET A 28 -8.01 3.75 -2.34
N GLU A 29 -7.88 4.96 -2.88
CA GLU A 29 -7.50 5.15 -4.28
C GLU A 29 -6.09 4.60 -4.56
N PHE A 30 -5.75 4.47 -5.85
CA PHE A 30 -4.49 3.91 -6.35
C PHE A 30 -4.27 2.47 -5.91
N SER A 31 -5.37 1.70 -5.88
CA SER A 31 -5.30 0.26 -5.66
C SER A 31 -4.73 -0.11 -4.29
N GLN A 32 -4.94 0.76 -3.29
CA GLN A 32 -4.49 0.54 -1.92
C GLN A 32 -5.68 0.16 -1.04
N GLN A 33 -5.48 -0.81 -0.16
CA GLN A 33 -6.45 -1.22 0.85
C GLN A 33 -5.82 -1.19 2.24
N LEU A 34 -6.65 -0.87 3.22
CA LEU A 34 -6.30 -1.01 4.63
C LEU A 34 -7.31 -1.96 5.28
N LEU A 35 -6.80 -3.08 5.81
CA LEU A 35 -7.60 -4.07 6.51
C LEU A 35 -7.38 -3.91 8.01
N ILE A 36 -8.47 -3.79 8.75
CA ILE A 36 -8.48 -3.75 10.21
C ILE A 36 -9.12 -5.05 10.67
N ASP A 37 -8.37 -5.82 11.45
CA ASP A 37 -8.79 -7.09 12.02
C ASP A 37 -9.07 -6.91 13.51
N PHE A 38 -10.34 -7.11 13.92
CA PHE A 38 -10.83 -7.01 15.28
C PHE A 38 -11.04 -8.38 15.94
N SER A 39 -10.62 -9.48 15.32
CA SER A 39 -10.77 -10.83 15.91
C SER A 39 -10.08 -10.97 17.26
N ASN A 40 -9.10 -10.12 17.58
CA ASN A 40 -8.62 -9.91 18.94
C ASN A 40 -9.07 -8.53 19.46
N PRO A 41 -10.06 -8.47 20.38
CA PRO A 41 -10.60 -7.22 20.91
C PRO A 41 -9.57 -6.35 21.64
N GLU A 42 -8.56 -6.97 22.25
CA GLU A 42 -7.51 -6.26 23.01
C GLU A 42 -6.44 -5.66 22.09
N LYS A 43 -6.26 -6.23 20.90
CA LYS A 43 -5.21 -5.81 19.97
C LYS A 43 -5.65 -5.92 18.51
N PRO A 44 -6.44 -4.94 18.02
CA PRO A 44 -6.80 -4.86 16.61
C PRO A 44 -5.55 -4.72 15.74
N ILE A 45 -5.51 -5.45 14.62
CA ILE A 45 -4.36 -5.47 13.70
C ILE A 45 -4.72 -4.65 12.46
N ILE A 46 -3.88 -3.67 12.14
CA ILE A 46 -4.01 -2.84 10.93
C ILE A 46 -2.99 -3.31 9.89
N ILE A 47 -3.48 -3.71 8.72
CA ILE A 47 -2.69 -4.31 7.64
C ILE A 47 -2.87 -3.50 6.37
N ASN A 48 -1.77 -3.15 5.70
CA ASN A 48 -1.80 -2.55 4.37
C ASN A 48 -1.76 -3.63 3.28
N LYS A 49 -2.48 -3.36 2.19
CA LYS A 49 -2.42 -4.13 0.94
C LYS A 49 -2.42 -3.19 -0.26
N LEU A 50 -1.73 -3.60 -1.31
CA LEU A 50 -1.89 -3.14 -2.68
C LEU A 50 -2.60 -4.25 -3.44
N VAL A 51 -3.68 -3.91 -4.15
CA VAL A 51 -4.57 -4.85 -4.84
C VAL A 51 -4.92 -4.36 -6.24
N GLY A 52 -5.10 -5.27 -7.19
CA GLY A 52 -5.35 -4.88 -8.58
C GLY A 52 -4.17 -4.11 -9.17
N TRP A 53 -4.42 -3.30 -10.20
CA TRP A 53 -3.38 -2.57 -10.91
C TRP A 53 -2.80 -1.41 -10.08
N ASN A 54 -1.56 -1.56 -9.63
CA ASN A 54 -0.82 -0.57 -8.86
C ASN A 54 0.55 -0.25 -9.49
N CYS A 55 1.14 0.87 -9.09
CA CYS A 55 2.33 1.41 -9.73
C CYS A 55 3.67 0.77 -9.30
N LEU A 56 3.64 -0.21 -8.38
CA LEU A 56 4.83 -0.93 -7.92
C LEU A 56 4.90 -2.35 -8.48
N THR A 57 3.79 -3.09 -8.50
CA THR A 57 3.77 -4.51 -8.88
C THR A 57 2.80 -4.83 -10.02
N GLY A 58 2.17 -3.82 -10.62
CA GLY A 58 1.12 -4.06 -11.61
C GLY A 58 -0.07 -4.75 -10.93
N ILE A 59 -0.40 -5.97 -11.34
CA ILE A 59 -1.60 -6.70 -10.89
C ILE A 59 -1.40 -7.57 -9.64
N ILE A 60 -0.20 -7.61 -9.07
CA ILE A 60 0.13 -8.53 -7.96
C ILE A 60 -0.39 -7.95 -6.63
N ASN A 61 -1.33 -8.67 -6.01
CA ASN A 61 -1.86 -8.34 -4.70
C ASN A 61 -0.85 -8.64 -3.58
N THR A 62 -0.38 -7.63 -2.85
CA THR A 62 0.66 -7.82 -1.83
C THR A 62 0.71 -6.67 -0.82
N SER A 63 1.58 -6.72 0.19
CA SER A 63 1.82 -5.59 1.11
C SER A 63 2.72 -4.54 0.46
N ILE A 64 2.68 -3.29 0.92
CA ILE A 64 3.57 -2.22 0.40
C ILE A 64 5.06 -2.63 0.52
N LYS A 65 5.43 -3.28 1.64
CA LYS A 65 6.79 -3.78 1.86
C LYS A 65 7.20 -4.79 0.79
N ASN A 66 6.34 -5.77 0.53
CA ASN A 66 6.63 -6.80 -0.47
C ASN A 66 6.56 -6.23 -1.89
N ALA A 67 5.68 -5.26 -2.15
CA ALA A 67 5.60 -4.57 -3.42
C ALA A 67 6.90 -3.83 -3.73
N PHE A 68 7.47 -3.12 -2.76
CA PHE A 68 8.76 -2.48 -2.91
C PHE A 68 9.88 -3.49 -3.20
N LEU A 69 9.91 -4.63 -2.51
CA LEU A 69 10.91 -5.68 -2.76
C LEU A 69 10.78 -6.28 -4.17
N ILE A 70 9.57 -6.66 -4.57
CA ILE A 70 9.30 -7.20 -5.91
C ILE A 70 9.68 -6.18 -6.97
N ASN A 71 9.25 -4.92 -6.82
CA ASN A 71 9.58 -3.86 -7.75
C ASN A 71 11.10 -3.66 -7.85
N SER A 72 11.82 -3.68 -6.73
CA SER A 72 13.28 -3.55 -6.71
C SER A 72 13.97 -4.67 -7.49
N ILE A 73 13.51 -5.91 -7.34
CA ILE A 73 14.04 -7.06 -8.11
C ILE A 73 13.75 -6.89 -9.61
N VAL A 74 12.53 -6.48 -9.97
CA VAL A 74 12.15 -6.25 -11.37
C VAL A 74 12.98 -5.13 -12.00
N ILE A 75 13.20 -4.03 -11.29
CA ILE A 75 14.02 -2.91 -11.75
C ILE A 75 15.46 -3.35 -12.02
N LEU A 76 16.05 -4.13 -11.12
CA LEU A 76 17.40 -4.66 -11.29
C LEU A 76 17.47 -5.61 -12.49
N ALA A 77 16.55 -6.56 -12.59
CA ALA A 77 16.51 -7.52 -13.69
C ALA A 77 16.34 -6.82 -15.04
N LEU A 78 15.38 -5.88 -15.14
CA LEU A 78 15.11 -5.15 -16.38
C LEU A 78 16.31 -4.28 -16.78
N SER A 79 16.92 -3.58 -15.83
CA SER A 79 18.10 -2.75 -16.09
C SER A 79 19.28 -3.59 -16.54
N PHE A 80 19.46 -4.78 -15.95
CA PHE A 80 20.50 -5.72 -16.36
C PHE A 80 20.27 -6.28 -17.76
N ILE A 81 19.03 -6.58 -18.14
CA ILE A 81 18.68 -7.00 -19.51
C ILE A 81 18.99 -5.88 -20.52
N ILE A 82 18.58 -4.64 -20.23
CA ILE A 82 18.82 -3.49 -21.11
C ILE A 82 20.32 -3.21 -21.26
N TYR A 83 21.10 -3.44 -20.20
CA TYR A 83 22.55 -3.21 -20.17
C TYR A 83 23.29 -3.98 -21.27
N PHE A 84 22.90 -5.23 -21.56
CA PHE A 84 23.51 -6.03 -22.63
C PHE A 84 23.33 -5.43 -24.03
N ASN A 85 22.30 -4.60 -24.23
CA ASN A 85 22.04 -3.94 -25.49
C ASN A 85 22.65 -2.52 -25.51
N ASN A 86 22.43 -1.74 -24.45
CA ASN A 86 22.92 -0.37 -24.35
C ASN A 86 23.09 0.08 -22.90
N HIS A 87 24.35 0.14 -22.44
CA HIS A 87 24.70 0.52 -21.08
C HIS A 87 24.24 1.94 -20.68
N LYS A 88 24.24 2.91 -21.61
CA LYS A 88 23.79 4.27 -21.31
C LYS A 88 22.28 4.31 -21.08
N ILE A 89 21.52 3.66 -21.96
CA ILE A 89 20.06 3.55 -21.82
C ILE A 89 19.71 2.79 -20.53
N ALA A 90 20.44 1.72 -20.21
CA ALA A 90 20.25 0.97 -18.98
C ALA A 90 20.43 1.84 -17.73
N LEU A 91 21.46 2.70 -17.71
CA LEU A 91 21.70 3.62 -16.59
C LEU A 91 20.54 4.62 -16.44
N TYR A 92 20.10 5.25 -17.52
CA TYR A 92 18.98 6.20 -17.48
C TYR A 92 17.67 5.52 -17.08
N ALA A 93 17.39 4.33 -17.63
CA ALA A 93 16.22 3.54 -17.28
C ALA A 93 16.24 3.14 -15.79
N PHE A 94 17.38 2.66 -15.29
CA PHE A 94 17.55 2.31 -13.88
C PHE A 94 17.27 3.51 -12.97
N MET A 95 17.88 4.66 -13.24
CA MET A 95 17.66 5.88 -12.45
C MET A 95 16.18 6.30 -12.47
N GLY A 96 15.55 6.32 -13.64
CA GLY A 96 14.14 6.67 -13.78
C GLY A 96 13.22 5.72 -13.01
N LEU A 97 13.47 4.41 -13.10
CA LEU A 97 12.70 3.38 -12.39
C LEU A 97 12.89 3.42 -10.87
N VAL A 98 14.11 3.71 -10.39
CA VAL A 98 14.38 3.91 -8.96
C VAL A 98 13.61 5.11 -8.43
N ILE A 99 13.65 6.24 -9.14
CA ILE A 99 12.88 7.44 -8.76
C ILE A 99 11.38 7.12 -8.73
N TRP A 100 10.86 6.44 -9.77
CA TRP A 100 9.47 5.99 -9.82
C TRP A 100 9.10 5.12 -8.61
N SER A 101 9.92 4.11 -8.30
CA SER A 101 9.71 3.19 -7.17
C SER A 101 9.66 3.94 -5.84
N LEU A 102 10.58 4.87 -5.62
CA LEU A 102 10.66 5.65 -4.38
C LEU A 102 9.46 6.59 -4.25
N LEU A 103 9.05 7.27 -5.33
CA LEU A 103 7.89 8.16 -5.34
C LEU A 103 6.61 7.40 -4.95
N TRP A 104 6.33 6.29 -5.63
CA TRP A 104 5.11 5.51 -5.36
C TRP A 104 5.15 4.83 -4.00
N THR A 105 6.29 4.30 -3.58
CA THR A 105 6.43 3.71 -2.24
C THR A 105 6.19 4.75 -1.15
N SER A 106 6.79 5.94 -1.27
CA SER A 106 6.60 7.05 -0.33
C SER A 106 5.15 7.52 -0.27
N PHE A 107 4.49 7.61 -1.44
CA PHE A 107 3.08 7.94 -1.54
C PHE A 107 2.21 6.94 -0.77
N TYR A 108 2.38 5.63 -1.04
CA TYR A 108 1.59 4.59 -0.39
C TYR A 108 1.82 4.51 1.13
N ILE A 109 3.08 4.64 1.58
CA ILE A 109 3.42 4.65 3.01
C ILE A 109 2.79 5.87 3.69
N THR A 110 2.92 7.06 3.12
CA THR A 110 2.39 8.29 3.70
C THR A 110 0.87 8.22 3.83
N LYS A 111 0.16 7.72 2.81
CA LYS A 111 -1.30 7.55 2.84
C LYS A 111 -1.71 6.56 3.92
N TYR A 112 -1.00 5.44 4.02
CA TYR A 112 -1.22 4.42 5.05
C TYR A 112 -1.02 4.95 6.47
N GLU A 113 0.13 5.58 6.76
CA GLU A 113 0.44 6.07 8.11
C GLU A 113 -0.50 7.19 8.54
N LYS A 114 -0.91 8.08 7.63
CA LYS A 114 -1.92 9.10 7.93
C LYS A 114 -3.25 8.49 8.35
N LEU A 115 -3.80 7.56 7.54
CA LEU A 115 -5.08 6.92 7.87
C LEU A 115 -4.98 6.10 9.17
N LYS A 116 -3.90 5.33 9.33
CA LYS A 116 -3.63 4.57 10.55
C LYS A 116 -3.57 5.46 11.78
N SER A 117 -2.90 6.62 11.70
CA SER A 117 -2.83 7.58 12.81
C SER A 117 -4.20 8.15 13.16
N PHE A 118 -5.02 8.54 12.17
CA PHE A 118 -6.38 9.00 12.43
C PHE A 118 -7.25 7.92 13.09
N LEU A 119 -7.16 6.69 12.59
CA LEU A 119 -7.89 5.55 13.13
C LEU A 119 -7.50 5.26 14.59
N LEU A 120 -6.22 5.34 14.94
CA LEU A 120 -5.77 5.14 16.32
C LEU A 120 -6.24 6.29 17.23
N ASN A 121 -6.13 7.53 16.78
CA ASN A 121 -6.51 8.73 17.56
C ASN A 121 -8.01 8.82 17.85
N VAL A 122 -8.87 8.44 16.90
CA VAL A 122 -10.33 8.45 17.07
C VAL A 122 -10.81 7.29 17.96
N SER A 123 -9.91 6.36 18.26
CA SER A 123 -10.21 5.15 19.00
C SER A 123 -9.76 5.17 20.46
N ASN A 124 -8.99 6.19 20.83
CA ASN A 124 -8.71 6.62 22.21
C ASN A 124 -9.78 7.61 22.66
#